data_AF-A0A6L6E1K4-F1
#
_entry.id   AF-A0A6L6E1K4-F1
#
_cell.length_a   1.000
_cell.length_b   1.000
_cell.length_c   1.000
_cell.angle_alpha   90.00
_cell.angle_beta   90.00
_cell.angle_gamma   90.00
#
_symmetry.space_group_name_H-M   'P 1'
#
loop_
_entity.id
_entity.type
_entity.pdbx_description
1 polymer ?
#
loop_
_entity_poly.entity_id
_entity_poly.type
_entity_poly.pdbx_seq_one_letter_code
_entity_poly.pdbx_strand_id
1 'polypeptide(L)' 'MTQLREQVGPYFGEFGGRFVPESLIAALDELESTYNAAKADPSFVLELAELHKNYT' A
#
# COMPACT_ATOMS: atom_id res chain seq x y z
N MET A 1 -19.28 -15.18 -9.44
CA MET A 1 -18.04 -15.14 -8.66
C MET A 1 -17.43 -13.77 -8.83
N THR A 2 -17.12 -13.08 -7.73
CA THR A 2 -16.55 -11.72 -7.77
C THR A 2 -15.07 -11.80 -8.17
N GLN A 3 -14.66 -11.05 -9.19
CA GLN A 3 -13.30 -11.02 -9.69
C GLN A 3 -12.44 -10.07 -8.84
N LEU A 4 -11.76 -10.61 -7.83
CA LEU A 4 -11.08 -9.81 -6.80
C LEU A 4 -9.78 -9.12 -7.28
N ARG A 5 -9.24 -9.53 -8.43
CA ARG A 5 -7.97 -9.01 -8.96
C ARG A 5 -8.03 -7.55 -9.46
N GLU A 6 -9.24 -7.04 -9.71
CA GLU A 6 -9.48 -5.65 -10.15
C GLU A 6 -10.03 -4.78 -9.02
N GLN A 7 -10.12 -5.32 -7.80
CA GLN A 7 -10.70 -4.59 -6.67
C GLN A 7 -9.75 -3.48 -6.21
N VAL A 8 -10.33 -2.28 -6.05
CA VAL A 8 -9.64 -1.08 -5.56
C VAL A 8 -10.29 -0.63 -4.26
N GLY A 9 -9.46 -0.21 -3.31
CA GLY A 9 -9.91 0.25 -1.99
C GLY A 9 -9.50 -0.71 -0.87
N PRO A 10 -9.93 -0.43 0.38
CA PRO A 10 -9.41 -1.13 1.56
C PRO A 10 -9.96 -2.55 1.74
N TYR A 11 -10.94 -2.96 0.93
CA TYR A 11 -11.57 -4.27 1.00
C TYR A 11 -11.18 -5.14 -0.20
N PHE A 12 -11.19 -6.45 0.00
CA PHE A 12 -11.11 -7.52 -1.00
C PHE A 12 -12.27 -8.50 -0.75
N GLY A 13 -13.34 -8.39 -1.52
CA GLY A 13 -14.62 -9.05 -1.24
C GLY A 13 -15.16 -8.62 0.13
N GLU A 14 -15.40 -9.60 1.00
CA GLU A 14 -15.92 -9.39 2.37
C GLU A 14 -14.83 -9.09 3.41
N PHE A 15 -13.55 -9.15 3.02
CA PHE A 15 -12.41 -9.05 3.94
C PHE A 15 -11.64 -7.75 3.73
N GLY A 16 -10.94 -7.26 4.77
CA GLY A 16 -10.17 -6.02 4.74
C GLY A 16 -10.84 -4.89 5.53
N GLY A 17 -10.69 -3.64 5.08
CA GLY A 17 -11.18 -2.46 5.76
C GLY A 17 -10.16 -1.79 6.68
N ARG A 18 -10.59 -0.71 7.33
CA ARG A 18 -9.78 0.03 8.32
C ARG A 18 -10.54 0.06 9.64
N PHE A 19 -10.36 -0.98 10.45
CA PHE A 19 -11.00 -1.11 11.77
C PHE A 19 -10.04 -0.68 12.87
N VAL A 20 -9.73 0.62 12.91
CA VAL A 20 -8.79 1.24 13.86
C VAL A 20 -9.46 2.43 14.59
N PRO A 21 -8.92 2.88 15.73
CA PRO A 21 -9.36 4.12 16.36
C PRO A 21 -9.22 5.33 15.42
N GLU A 22 -10.12 6.31 15.57
CA GLU A 22 -10.12 7.57 14.81
C GLU A 22 -8.77 8.28 14.82
N SER A 23 -8.06 8.24 15.95
CA SER A 23 -6.75 8.86 16.12
C SER A 23 -5.66 8.30 15.18
N LEU A 24 -5.86 7.11 14.61
CA LEU A 24 -4.94 6.47 13.67
C LEU A 24 -5.32 6.68 12.21
N ILE A 25 -6.50 7.22 11.90
CA ILE A 25 -6.95 7.39 10.52
C ILE A 25 -6.01 8.33 9.76
N ALA A 26 -5.66 9.48 10.34
CA ALA A 26 -4.76 10.44 9.71
C ALA A 26 -3.38 9.84 9.37
N ALA A 27 -2.83 9.00 10.25
CA ALA A 27 -1.56 8.32 10.00
C ALA A 27 -1.66 7.27 8.89
N LEU A 28 -2.80 6.57 8.77
CA LEU A 28 -3.04 5.62 7.69
C LEU A 28 -3.21 6.32 6.34
N ASP A 29 -3.88 7.48 6.32
CA ASP A 29 -4.04 8.30 5.12
C ASP A 29 -2.68 8.84 4.63
N GLU A 30 -1.85 9.33 5.55
CA GLU A 30 -0.48 9.77 5.24
C GLU A 30 0.37 8.62 4.68
N LEU A 31 0.29 7.44 5.30
CA LEU A 31 1.01 6.24 4.84
C LEU A 31 0.55 5.83 3.44
N GLU A 32 -0.75 5.78 3.18
CA GLU A 32 -1.29 5.43 1.87
C GLU A 32 -0.85 6.43 0.79
N SER A 33 -0.95 7.73 1.08
CA SER A 33 -0.50 8.78 0.17
C SER A 33 0.99 8.67 -0.14
N THR A 34 1.82 8.50 0.89
CA THR A 34 3.28 8.38 0.76
C THR A 34 3.66 7.12 -0.02
N TYR A 35 3.03 5.98 0.28
CA TYR A 35 3.26 4.74 -0.43
C TYR A 35 2.87 4.85 -1.91
N ASN A 36 1.72 5.45 -2.22
CA ASN A 36 1.28 5.64 -3.60
C ASN A 36 2.25 6.54 -4.39
N ALA A 37 2.77 7.59 -3.76
CA ALA A 37 3.79 8.45 -4.36
C ALA A 37 5.11 7.70 -4.58
N ALA A 38 5.62 7.00 -3.56
CA ALA A 38 6.87 6.24 -3.64
C ALA A 38 6.79 5.09 -4.66
N LYS A 39 5.65 4.40 -4.74
CA LYS A 39 5.41 3.34 -5.73
C LYS A 39 5.46 3.86 -7.18
N ALA A 40 5.09 5.11 -7.41
CA ALA A 40 5.16 5.75 -8.71
C ALA A 40 6.54 6.37 -9.02
N ASP A 41 7.42 6.50 -8.02
CA ASP A 41 8.76 7.06 -8.16
C ASP A 41 9.77 6.01 -8.65
N PRO A 42 10.36 6.18 -9.86
CA PRO A 42 11.36 5.25 -10.37
C PRO A 42 12.61 5.14 -9.49
N SER A 43 13.01 6.21 -8.81
CA SER A 43 14.22 6.21 -7.97
C SER A 43 14.05 5.31 -6.74
N PHE A 44 12.88 5.38 -6.10
CA PHE A 44 12.51 4.50 -5.00
C PHE A 44 12.47 3.03 -5.41
N VAL A 45 11.87 2.73 -6.58
CA VAL A 45 11.81 1.36 -7.11
C VAL A 45 13.21 0.81 -7.41
N LEU A 46 14.10 1.63 -7.97
CA LEU A 46 15.48 1.22 -8.27
C LEU A 46 16.28 0.94 -7.00
N GLU A 47 16.18 1.81 -6.00
CA GLU A 47 16.83 1.61 -4.71
C GLU A 47 16.33 0.33 -4.02
N LEU A 48 15.02 0.14 -3.96
CA LEU A 48 14.42 -1.06 -3.37
C LEU A 48 14.87 -2.35 -4.09
N ALA A 49 14.96 -2.32 -5.42
CA ALA A 49 15.43 -3.46 -6.20
C ALA A 49 16.90 -3.79 -5.92
N GLU A 50 17.75 -2.78 -5.79
CA GLU A 50 19.17 -2.97 -5.47
C GLU A 50 19.36 -3.51 -4.04
N LEU A 51 18.57 -3.04 -3.08
CA LEU A 51 18.57 -3.56 -1.71
C LEU A 51 18.15 -5.04 -1.67
N HIS A 52 17.09 -5.43 -2.38
CA HIS A 52 16.68 -6.84 -2.49
C HIS A 52 17.74 -7.72 -3.13
N LYS A 53 18.55 -7.18 -4.05
CA LYS A 53 19.61 -7.94 -4.71
C LYS A 53 20.82 -8.17 -3.81
N ASN A 54 21.15 -7.21 -2.94
CA ASN A 54 22.42 -7.18 -2.23
C ASN A 54 22.33 -7.44 -0.72
N TYR A 55 21.13 -7.36 -0.13
CA TYR A 55 20.95 -7.42 1.33
C TYR A 55 19.91 -8.44 1.82
N THR A 56 19.14 -9.05 0.93
CA THR A 56 18.15 -10.10 1.25
C THR A 56 18.59 -11.43 0.65
#